data_AF-A0A949VUH6-F1
#
_entry.id   AF-A0A949VUH6-F1
#
_cell.length_a   1.000
_cell.length_b   1.000
_cell.length_c   1.000
_cell.angle_alpha   90.00
_cell.angle_beta   90.00
_cell.angle_gamma   90.00
#
_symmetry.space_group_name_H-M   'P 1'
#
loop_
_entity.id
_entity.type
_entity.pdbx_description
1 polymer ?
#
loop_
_entity_poly.entity_id
_entity_poly.type
_entity_poly.pdbx_seq_one_letter_code
_entity_poly.pdbx_strand_id
1 'polypeptide(L)'
;MKGVKEVKKVQVDGKKHLVMAEDAEIEKLLQRGLSLKKTIKDLDEELDSIQERIIEIAKDRREETTTVTLGGITARAVVTFRESYIVKDEVEDIKIPLGPLFEMFFEKKSEYKTTADFKKFMESDHALGIEAPKKAKATILKYVSVKETKPYLKMEEKTDGK
;
A
#
# COMPACT_ATOMS: atom_id res chain seq x y z
N MET A 1 14.46 47.18 1.65
CA MET A 1 13.51 47.05 0.53
C MET A 1 12.84 45.69 0.67
N LYS A 2 11.51 45.63 0.84
CA LYS A 2 10.77 44.36 0.89
C LYS A 2 10.87 43.70 -0.48
N GLY A 3 11.42 42.49 -0.54
CA GLY A 3 11.55 41.73 -1.79
C GLY A 3 10.21 41.66 -2.50
N VAL A 4 10.17 42.14 -3.75
CA VAL A 4 8.99 42.05 -4.60
C VAL A 4 8.69 40.56 -4.74
N LYS A 5 7.57 40.10 -4.14
CA LYS A 5 7.13 38.71 -4.31
C LYS A 5 6.83 38.51 -5.79
N GLU A 6 7.61 37.65 -6.44
CA GLU A 6 7.54 37.42 -7.87
C GLU A 6 6.21 36.72 -8.22
N VAL A 7 5.39 37.36 -9.05
CA VAL A 7 4.08 36.85 -9.45
C VAL A 7 4.21 36.21 -10.84
N LYS A 8 3.73 34.98 -10.99
CA LYS A 8 3.74 34.24 -12.26
C LYS A 8 2.32 34.01 -12.77
N LYS A 9 2.19 33.91 -14.09
CA LYS A 9 0.93 33.57 -14.76
C LYS A 9 0.86 32.06 -14.95
N VAL A 10 -0.22 31.44 -14.48
CA VAL A 10 -0.54 30.04 -14.73
C VAL A 10 -1.89 29.95 -15.42
N GLN A 11 -2.02 29.02 -16.36
CA GLN A 11 -3.28 28.74 -17.05
C GLN A 11 -3.85 27.42 -16.53
N VAL A 12 -5.05 27.48 -15.97
CA VAL A 12 -5.79 26.30 -15.47
C VAL A 12 -7.16 26.33 -16.16
N ASP A 13 -7.56 25.24 -16.82
CA ASP A 13 -8.83 25.13 -17.54
C ASP A 13 -9.16 26.31 -18.47
N GLY A 14 -8.14 26.82 -19.16
CA GLY A 14 -8.28 27.97 -20.07
C GLY A 14 -8.33 29.35 -19.40
N LYS A 15 -8.38 29.43 -18.06
CA LYS A 15 -8.37 30.68 -17.29
C LYS A 15 -6.97 31.03 -16.83
N LYS A 16 -6.61 32.31 -16.92
CA LYS A 16 -5.29 32.83 -16.50
C LYS A 16 -5.36 33.31 -15.06
N HIS A 17 -4.53 32.76 -14.20
CA HIS A 17 -4.40 33.13 -12.79
C HIS A 17 -3.05 33.82 -12.56
N LEU A 18 -3.06 34.89 -11.76
CA LEU A 18 -1.85 35.54 -11.23
C LEU A 18 -1.62 35.00 -9.84
N VAL A 19 -0.55 34.23 -9.66
CA VAL A 19 -0.22 33.55 -8.40
C VAL A 19 1.24 33.82 -8.03
N MET A 20 1.62 33.56 -6.77
CA MET A 20 3.02 33.65 -6.38
C MET A 20 3.86 32.62 -7.16
N ALA A 21 5.14 32.88 -7.36
CA ALA A 21 6.02 31.99 -8.11
C ALA A 21 6.07 30.56 -7.53
N GLU A 22 6.03 30.43 -6.20
CA GLU A 22 5.97 29.15 -5.49
C GLU A 22 4.66 28.41 -5.76
N ASP A 23 3.51 29.10 -5.66
CA ASP A 23 2.20 28.53 -5.99
C ASP A 23 2.12 28.09 -7.46
N ALA A 24 2.73 28.85 -8.37
CA ALA A 24 2.81 28.48 -9.79
C ALA A 24 3.63 27.20 -10.01
N GLU A 25 4.71 27.03 -9.26
CA GLU A 25 5.54 25.84 -9.32
C GLU A 25 4.82 24.63 -8.71
N ILE A 26 4.16 24.81 -7.58
CA ILE A 26 3.30 23.79 -6.96
C ILE A 26 2.23 23.33 -7.95
N GLU A 27 1.50 24.26 -8.58
CA GLU A 27 0.45 23.94 -9.55
C GLU A 27 1.01 23.16 -10.75
N LYS A 28 2.15 23.59 -11.30
CA LYS A 28 2.82 22.88 -12.41
C LYS A 28 3.21 21.45 -12.02
N LEU A 29 3.74 21.27 -10.81
CA LEU A 29 4.13 19.95 -10.29
C LEU A 29 2.90 19.06 -10.04
N LEU A 30 1.81 19.61 -9.50
CA LEU A 30 0.57 18.89 -9.27
C LEU A 30 -0.09 18.46 -10.58
N GLN A 31 -0.22 19.35 -11.57
CA GLN A 31 -0.78 19.00 -12.89
C GLN A 31 0.02 17.90 -13.57
N ARG A 32 1.36 18.01 -13.56
CA ARG A 32 2.24 16.97 -14.10
C ARG A 32 2.08 15.67 -13.32
N GLY A 33 2.00 15.73 -12.00
CA GLY A 33 1.80 14.58 -11.11
C GLY A 33 0.48 13.86 -11.38
N LEU A 34 -0.62 14.59 -11.53
CA LEU A 34 -1.95 14.04 -11.84
C LEU A 34 -1.99 13.41 -13.24
N SER A 35 -1.41 14.07 -14.24
CA SER A 35 -1.30 13.51 -15.60
C SER A 35 -0.51 12.20 -15.60
N LEU A 36 0.63 12.15 -14.91
CA LEU A 36 1.42 10.93 -14.80
C LEU A 36 0.68 9.84 -14.02
N LYS A 37 -0.02 10.19 -12.94
CA LYS A 37 -0.85 9.25 -12.17
C LYS A 37 -1.94 8.62 -13.02
N LYS A 38 -2.57 9.40 -13.92
CA LYS A 38 -3.52 8.87 -14.90
C LYS A 38 -2.85 7.90 -15.86
N THR A 39 -1.73 8.29 -16.47
CA THR A 39 -0.98 7.40 -17.39
C THR A 39 -0.51 6.11 -16.71
N ILE A 40 -0.06 6.17 -15.46
CA ILE A 40 0.31 4.98 -14.67
C ILE A 40 -0.93 4.09 -14.48
N LYS A 41 -2.07 4.64 -14.10
CA LYS A 41 -3.31 3.89 -13.94
C LYS A 41 -3.73 3.19 -15.23
N ASP A 42 -3.69 3.89 -16.36
CA ASP A 42 -4.05 3.34 -17.67
C ASP A 42 -3.08 2.21 -18.06
N LEU A 43 -1.77 2.39 -17.84
CA LEU A 43 -0.75 1.35 -18.10
C LEU A 43 -0.87 0.15 -17.15
N ASP A 44 -1.20 0.37 -15.88
CA ASP A 44 -1.44 -0.69 -14.90
C ASP A 44 -2.66 -1.53 -15.32
N GLU A 45 -3.75 -0.90 -15.77
CA GLU A 45 -4.94 -1.61 -16.30
C GLU A 45 -4.61 -2.45 -17.55
N GLU A 46 -3.82 -1.90 -18.48
CA GLU A 46 -3.34 -2.66 -19.65
C GLU A 46 -2.46 -3.85 -19.24
N LEU A 47 -1.55 -3.64 -18.28
CA LEU A 47 -0.69 -4.69 -17.76
C LEU A 47 -1.49 -5.79 -17.05
N ASP A 48 -2.49 -5.42 -16.24
CA ASP A 48 -3.37 -6.36 -15.56
C ASP A 48 -4.11 -7.24 -16.58
N SER A 49 -4.67 -6.66 -17.65
CA SER A 49 -5.30 -7.40 -18.75
C SER A 49 -4.34 -8.39 -19.42
N ILE A 50 -3.09 -7.98 -19.67
CA ILE A 50 -2.05 -8.87 -20.22
C ILE A 50 -1.74 -10.01 -19.24
N GLN A 51 -1.60 -9.71 -17.95
CA GLN A 51 -1.33 -10.72 -16.93
C GLN A 51 -2.48 -11.72 -16.79
N GLU A 52 -3.72 -11.25 -16.76
CA GLU A 52 -4.92 -12.10 -16.74
C GLU A 52 -4.92 -13.06 -17.93
N ARG A 53 -4.63 -12.56 -19.13
CA ARG A 53 -4.55 -13.39 -20.32
C ARG A 53 -3.43 -14.44 -20.26
N ILE A 54 -2.26 -14.09 -19.72
CA ILE A 54 -1.16 -15.03 -19.51
C ILE A 54 -1.55 -16.10 -18.47
N ILE A 55 -2.25 -15.71 -17.41
CA ILE A 55 -2.76 -16.63 -16.38
C ILE A 55 -3.78 -17.61 -16.98
N GLU A 56 -4.70 -17.16 -17.83
CA GLU A 56 -5.63 -18.04 -18.55
C GLU A 56 -4.89 -19.09 -19.38
N ILE A 57 -3.91 -18.68 -20.19
CA ILE A 57 -3.08 -19.61 -20.98
C ILE A 57 -2.35 -20.60 -20.06
N ALA A 58 -1.85 -20.14 -18.91
CA ALA A 58 -1.19 -21.00 -17.94
C ALA A 58 -2.17 -21.99 -17.30
N LYS A 59 -3.42 -21.59 -17.02
CA LYS A 59 -4.48 -22.48 -16.51
C LYS A 59 -4.84 -23.56 -17.51
N ASP A 60 -4.98 -23.23 -18.79
CA ASP A 60 -5.31 -24.20 -19.84
C ASP A 60 -4.20 -25.25 -20.04
N ARG A 61 -2.95 -24.89 -19.80
CA ARG A 61 -1.78 -25.79 -19.87
C ARG A 61 -1.47 -26.49 -18.55
N ARG A 62 -2.31 -26.30 -17.53
CA ARG A 62 -2.05 -26.81 -16.18
C ARG A 62 -2.41 -28.29 -16.12
N GLU A 63 -1.39 -29.14 -16.15
CA GLU A 63 -1.52 -30.59 -15.92
C GLU A 63 -1.22 -30.92 -14.45
N GLU A 64 -2.13 -30.56 -13.55
CA GLU A 64 -2.04 -30.80 -12.09
C GLU A 64 -0.84 -30.18 -11.35
N THR A 65 0.02 -29.43 -12.03
CA THR A 65 1.18 -28.76 -11.42
C THR A 65 0.79 -27.43 -10.78
N THR A 66 1.49 -27.03 -9.71
CA THR A 66 1.29 -25.73 -9.04
C THR A 66 2.00 -24.59 -9.77
N THR A 67 2.94 -24.87 -10.65
CA THR A 67 3.70 -23.85 -11.39
C THR A 67 3.77 -24.22 -12.87
N VAL A 68 3.38 -23.27 -13.73
CA VAL A 68 3.44 -23.40 -15.19
C VAL A 68 4.43 -22.37 -15.72
N THR A 69 5.38 -22.83 -16.54
CA THR A 69 6.33 -21.96 -17.24
C THR A 69 5.93 -21.82 -18.69
N LEU A 70 5.69 -20.60 -19.14
CA LEU A 70 5.34 -20.26 -20.51
C LEU A 70 6.56 -19.60 -21.18
N GLY A 71 7.17 -20.29 -22.15
CA GLY A 71 8.26 -19.75 -22.96
C GLY A 71 7.76 -18.99 -24.18
N GLY A 72 8.26 -17.77 -24.36
CA GLY A 72 8.21 -17.01 -25.62
C GLY A 72 9.58 -16.99 -26.30
N ILE A 73 9.68 -16.30 -27.44
CA ILE A 73 10.90 -16.26 -28.26
C ILE A 73 12.05 -15.55 -27.51
N THR A 74 11.76 -14.45 -26.81
CA THR A 74 12.75 -13.61 -26.12
C THR A 74 12.57 -13.54 -24.62
N ALA A 75 11.42 -14.01 -24.10
CA ALA A 75 11.04 -13.87 -22.70
C ALA A 75 10.27 -15.10 -22.22
N ARG A 76 10.12 -15.25 -20.91
CA ARG A 76 9.33 -16.32 -20.29
C ARG A 76 8.45 -15.74 -19.18
N ALA A 77 7.29 -16.35 -18.97
CA ALA A 77 6.43 -16.11 -17.82
C ALA A 77 6.41 -17.35 -16.92
N VAL A 78 6.46 -17.15 -15.61
CA VAL A 78 6.32 -18.22 -14.61
C VAL A 78 5.08 -17.89 -13.80
N VAL A 79 4.06 -18.74 -13.88
CA VAL A 79 2.79 -18.57 -13.19
C VAL A 79 2.69 -19.64 -12.12
N THR A 80 2.63 -19.22 -10.85
CA THR A 80 2.48 -20.12 -9.70
C THR A 80 1.08 -19.98 -9.12
N PHE A 81 0.31 -21.06 -9.19
CA PHE A 81 -0.97 -21.21 -8.53
C PHE A 81 -0.72 -21.59 -7.08
N ARG A 82 -0.96 -20.64 -6.16
CA ARG A 82 -0.88 -20.90 -4.72
C ARG A 82 -2.16 -21.62 -4.29
N GLU A 83 -2.00 -22.81 -3.74
CA GLU A 83 -3.10 -23.58 -3.16
C GLU A 83 -2.99 -23.49 -1.64
N SER A 84 -4.06 -23.04 -1.00
CA SER A 84 -4.21 -23.11 0.45
C SER A 84 -5.19 -24.23 0.77
N TYR A 85 -4.75 -25.18 1.59
CA TYR A 85 -5.60 -26.25 2.09
C TYR A 85 -6.18 -25.78 3.43
N ILE A 86 -7.50 -25.62 3.47
CA ILE A 86 -8.23 -25.25 4.69
C ILE A 86 -8.96 -26.50 5.16
N VAL A 87 -8.83 -26.81 6.45
CA VAL A 87 -9.59 -27.88 7.08
C VAL A 87 -11.05 -27.44 7.17
N LYS A 88 -11.99 -28.29 6.75
CA LYS A 88 -13.42 -27.99 6.82
C LYS A 88 -13.84 -27.76 8.27
N ASP A 89 -14.75 -26.82 8.51
CA ASP A 89 -15.26 -26.48 9.85
C ASP A 89 -15.90 -27.66 10.59
N GLU A 90 -16.31 -28.71 9.85
CA GLU A 90 -16.93 -29.94 10.35
C GLU A 90 -15.92 -30.98 10.90
N VAL A 91 -14.61 -30.72 10.75
CA VAL A 91 -13.57 -31.60 11.30
C VAL A 91 -13.37 -31.28 12.78
N GLU A 92 -14.15 -31.96 13.63
CA GLU A 92 -14.02 -31.83 15.09
C GLU A 92 -12.72 -32.44 15.62
N ASP A 93 -12.16 -33.47 14.95
CA ASP A 93 -10.92 -34.12 15.39
C ASP A 93 -10.20 -34.89 14.27
N ILE A 94 -8.91 -34.62 14.03
CA ILE A 94 -8.02 -35.49 13.23
C ILE A 94 -7.40 -36.49 14.20
N LYS A 95 -8.00 -37.68 14.32
CA LYS A 95 -7.59 -38.73 15.29
C LYS A 95 -6.22 -39.38 15.04
N ILE A 96 -5.41 -38.82 14.15
CA ILE A 96 -4.01 -39.23 13.99
C ILE A 96 -3.17 -38.16 14.70
N PRO A 97 -2.52 -38.48 15.84
CA PRO A 97 -1.58 -37.55 16.46
C PRO A 97 -0.41 -37.34 15.50
N LEU A 98 -0.37 -36.20 14.81
CA LEU A 98 0.76 -35.80 13.96
C LEU A 98 2.03 -35.52 14.78
N GLY A 99 1.90 -35.42 16.11
CA GLY A 99 3.02 -35.32 17.03
C GLY A 99 3.96 -34.14 16.70
N PRO A 100 5.26 -34.25 17.02
CA PRO A 100 6.26 -33.22 16.75
C PRO A 100 6.39 -32.80 15.28
N LEU A 101 5.82 -33.55 14.32
CA LEU A 101 5.87 -33.20 12.90
C LEU A 101 5.05 -31.96 12.57
N PHE A 102 4.01 -31.64 13.33
CA PHE A 102 3.22 -30.43 13.08
C PHE A 102 4.07 -29.16 13.24
N GLU A 103 4.91 -29.12 14.28
CA GLU A 103 5.84 -28.02 14.53
C GLU A 103 7.02 -27.99 13.54
N MET A 104 7.28 -29.08 12.80
CA MET A 104 8.24 -29.08 11.69
C MET A 104 7.71 -28.35 10.44
N PHE A 105 6.39 -28.30 10.24
CA PHE A 105 5.77 -27.73 9.05
C PHE A 105 5.09 -26.38 9.29
N PHE A 106 4.79 -26.05 10.54
CA PHE A 106 4.05 -24.84 10.91
C PHE A 106 4.74 -24.11 12.08
N GLU A 107 5.04 -22.83 11.87
CA GLU A 107 5.58 -21.95 12.91
C GLU A 107 4.46 -21.06 13.50
N LYS A 108 4.39 -20.98 14.83
CA LYS A 108 3.46 -20.08 15.50
C LYS A 108 3.96 -18.64 15.45
N LYS A 109 3.27 -17.80 14.68
CA LYS A 109 3.52 -16.36 14.64
C LYS A 109 2.55 -15.59 15.54
N SER A 110 3.07 -14.78 16.46
CA SER A 110 2.29 -13.83 17.25
C SER A 110 2.62 -12.41 16.78
N GLU A 111 1.66 -11.75 16.14
CA GLU A 111 1.80 -10.35 15.68
C GLU A 111 0.91 -9.42 16.51
N TYR A 112 1.44 -8.23 16.82
CA TYR A 112 0.68 -7.16 17.44
C TYR A 112 0.46 -6.04 16.42
N LYS A 113 -0.81 -5.69 16.19
CA LYS A 113 -1.19 -4.53 15.37
C LYS A 113 -1.56 -3.36 16.28
N THR A 114 -1.12 -2.16 15.91
CA THR A 114 -1.48 -0.94 16.64
C THR A 114 -2.96 -0.63 16.43
N THR A 115 -3.65 -0.22 17.50
CA THR A 115 -5.04 0.23 17.45
C THR A 115 -5.13 1.72 17.13
N ALA A 116 -6.32 2.20 16.76
CA ALA A 116 -6.55 3.63 16.57
C ALA A 116 -6.28 4.44 17.85
N ASP A 117 -6.58 3.88 19.01
CA ASP A 117 -6.37 4.54 20.30
C ASP A 117 -4.88 4.64 20.66
N PHE A 118 -4.05 3.69 20.23
CA PHE A 118 -2.60 3.79 20.37
C PHE A 118 -2.05 5.01 19.61
N LYS A 119 -2.53 5.25 18.38
CA LYS A 119 -2.13 6.43 17.58
C LYS A 119 -2.54 7.72 18.27
N LYS A 120 -3.82 7.81 18.68
CA LYS A 120 -4.34 8.97 19.42
C LYS A 120 -3.56 9.23 20.71
N PHE A 121 -3.21 8.18 21.45
CA PHE A 121 -2.41 8.31 22.67
C PHE A 121 -1.02 8.86 22.38
N MET A 122 -0.34 8.38 21.32
CA MET A 122 0.98 8.89 20.94
C MET A 122 0.94 10.36 20.49
N GLU A 123 -0.08 10.75 19.71
CA GLU A 123 -0.24 12.09 19.12
C GLU A 123 -0.81 13.14 20.09
N SER A 124 -1.64 12.73 21.06
CA SER A 124 -2.31 13.66 21.99
C SER A 124 -1.59 13.82 23.34
N ASP A 125 -1.83 14.94 24.01
CA ASP A 125 -1.40 15.18 25.41
C ASP A 125 -2.34 14.51 26.43
N HIS A 126 -3.53 14.09 26.01
CA HIS A 126 -4.51 13.44 26.87
C HIS A 126 -4.13 11.99 27.15
N ALA A 127 -3.97 11.68 28.43
CA ALA A 127 -3.38 10.45 28.89
C ALA A 127 -4.32 9.23 28.92
N LEU A 128 -5.52 9.29 28.34
CA LEU A 128 -6.55 8.23 28.51
C LEU A 128 -6.75 7.81 29.99
N GLY A 129 -6.59 8.74 30.94
CA GLY A 129 -6.66 8.45 32.39
C GLY A 129 -5.36 7.96 33.05
N ILE A 130 -4.23 7.92 32.33
CA ILE A 130 -2.91 7.54 32.87
C ILE A 130 -2.29 8.72 33.64
N GLU A 131 -1.84 8.49 34.87
CA GLU A 131 -1.26 9.54 35.73
C GLU A 131 0.03 10.15 35.17
N ALA A 132 0.82 9.39 34.40
CA ALA A 132 2.11 9.80 33.84
C ALA A 132 2.26 9.44 32.35
N PRO A 133 1.50 10.07 31.43
CA PRO A 133 1.48 9.72 30.00
C PRO A 133 2.85 9.75 29.34
N LYS A 134 3.69 10.74 29.69
CA LYS A 134 5.04 10.88 29.12
C LYS A 134 5.96 9.71 29.47
N LYS A 135 5.88 9.19 30.71
CA LYS A 135 6.64 8.01 31.14
C LYS A 135 6.13 6.74 30.47
N ALA A 136 4.81 6.61 30.30
CA ALA A 136 4.21 5.49 29.59
C ALA A 136 4.62 5.45 28.11
N LYS A 137 4.54 6.58 27.40
CA LYS A 137 5.02 6.72 26.01
C LYS A 137 6.49 6.33 25.88
N ALA A 138 7.36 6.83 26.77
CA ALA A 138 8.78 6.50 26.76
C ALA A 138 9.06 5.01 27.00
N THR A 139 8.29 4.34 27.87
CA THR A 139 8.41 2.90 28.10
C THR A 139 7.95 2.08 26.89
N ILE A 140 6.84 2.47 26.25
CA ILE A 140 6.35 1.82 25.03
C ILE A 140 7.41 1.90 23.92
N LEU A 141 7.99 3.08 23.69
CA LEU A 141 9.01 3.32 22.67
C LEU A 141 10.33 2.54 22.90
N LYS A 142 10.55 1.94 24.08
CA LYS A 142 11.66 1.00 24.29
C LYS A 142 11.44 -0.36 23.63
N TYR A 143 10.18 -0.75 23.44
CA TYR A 143 9.79 -2.06 22.91
C TYR A 143 9.27 -2.00 21.48
N VAL A 144 9.10 -0.80 20.91
CA VAL A 144 8.66 -0.60 19.53
C VAL A 144 9.62 0.33 18.80
N SER A 145 9.98 -0.01 17.57
CA SER A 145 10.73 0.89 16.70
C SER A 145 9.74 1.69 15.85
N VAL A 146 9.82 3.02 15.93
CA VAL A 146 9.12 3.89 15.00
C VAL A 146 9.96 3.94 13.73
N LYS A 147 9.59 3.14 12.74
CA LYS A 147 10.15 3.26 11.40
C LYS A 147 9.38 4.35 10.69
N GLU A 148 10.01 5.51 10.50
CA GLU A 148 9.48 6.50 9.58
C GLU A 148 9.45 5.88 8.19
N THR A 149 8.24 5.77 7.64
CA THR A 149 8.03 5.26 6.28
C THR A 149 8.11 6.44 5.32
N LYS A 150 8.37 6.15 4.05
CA LYS A 150 8.46 7.18 3.00
C LYS A 150 7.21 8.08 3.08
N PRO A 151 7.35 9.41 3.13
CA PRO A 151 6.21 10.32 3.27
C PRO A 151 5.19 10.06 2.16
N TYR A 152 3.92 10.00 2.55
CA TYR A 152 2.82 9.77 1.63
C TYR A 152 2.31 11.10 1.08
N LEU A 153 2.37 11.25 -0.24
CA LEU A 153 1.74 12.36 -0.95
C LEU A 153 0.43 11.86 -1.57
N LYS A 154 -0.68 12.42 -1.11
CA LYS A 154 -1.99 12.28 -1.77
C LYS A 154 -2.22 13.49 -2.66
N MET A 155 -2.33 13.27 -3.96
CA MET A 155 -2.75 14.30 -4.93
C MET A 155 -4.18 14.02 -5.35
N GLU A 156 -5.05 15.02 -5.21
CA GLU A 156 -6.49 14.96 -5.54
C GLU A 156 -6.87 16.24 -6.29
N GLU A 157 -7.82 16.12 -7.22
CA GLU A 157 -8.43 17.29 -7.86
C GLU A 157 -9.29 18.03 -6.83
N LYS A 158 -9.22 19.37 -6.84
CA LYS A 158 -10.17 20.17 -6.07
C LYS A 158 -11.52 20.10 -6.77
N THR A 159 -12.45 19.34 -6.22
CA THR A 159 -13.87 19.49 -6.54
C THR A 159 -14.40 20.69 -5.77
N ASP A 160 -14.53 21.84 -6.43
CA ASP A 160 -15.29 22.94 -5.87
C ASP A 160 -16.75 22.44 -5.71
N GLY A 161 -17.21 22.38 -4.47
CA GLY A 161 -18.56 21.92 -4.13
C GLY A 161 -19.61 22.69 -4.93
N LYS A 162 -20.51 21.96 -5.58
CA LYS A 162 -21.82 22.49 -5.96
C LYS A 162 -22.72 22.58 -4.74
#